data_AF-A0A8X6L8Q9-F1
#
_entry.id   AF-A0A8X6L8Q9-F1
#
_cell.length_a   1.000
_cell.length_b   1.000
_cell.length_c   1.000
_cell.angle_alpha   90.00
_cell.angle_beta   90.00
_cell.angle_gamma   90.00
#
_symmetry.space_group_name_H-M   'P 1'
#
loop_
_entity.id
_entity.type
_entity.pdbx_description
1 polymer ?
#
loop_
_entity_poly.entity_id
_entity_poly.type
_entity_poly.pdbx_seq_one_letter_code
_entity_poly.pdbx_strand_id
1 'polypeptide(L)'
;MSDQIPTITQLNGSIPQIVITEPSPMINGREYTITGNKPIPAVKTTPEVGIDVTTSPIQNQSGEFIPDPDCDLCNEDKSPSQEVMIPDEDDIVSEGIDETDDVFRNLPSNRSVLNRCLMSLVFLSESKFMLLILVLLLGIPLSAGFMGAKYMDQCVLSPETPMFLFMLGIAGTIVIICRILLITQKIILPRHSEWQLLSVIMVVGIIAIVVCLTTEMFAFFRKAPSFEPEDISYCHKTFYIFTYWINWISVIVLTVLLILEVLKCSISSRVELVP
;
A
#
# COMPACT_ATOMS: atom_id res chain seq x y z
N MET A 1 43.68 -14.42 49.28
CA MET A 1 42.67 -14.09 48.26
C MET A 1 42.59 -15.30 47.36
N SER A 2 41.55 -16.12 47.55
CA SER A 2 41.41 -17.42 46.92
C SER A 2 40.21 -17.37 45.99
N ASP A 3 40.45 -17.71 44.74
CA ASP A 3 39.48 -17.76 43.65
C ASP A 3 38.36 -18.78 43.94
N GLN A 4 37.11 -18.34 43.81
CA GLN A 4 35.96 -19.23 43.73
C GLN A 4 35.38 -19.16 42.32
N ILE A 5 35.57 -20.27 41.60
CA ILE A 5 34.94 -20.59 40.32
C ILE A 5 33.53 -21.11 40.62
N PRO A 6 32.45 -20.48 40.09
CA PRO A 6 31.11 -21.02 40.28
C PRO A 6 30.90 -22.26 39.39
N THR A 7 30.47 -23.33 40.03
CA THR A 7 30.14 -24.63 39.44
C THR A 7 28.81 -24.53 38.69
N ILE A 8 28.84 -24.82 37.39
CA ILE A 8 27.64 -24.97 36.55
C ILE A 8 27.13 -26.40 36.73
N THR A 9 26.04 -26.57 37.49
CA THR A 9 25.31 -27.83 37.55
C THR A 9 23.80 -27.56 37.55
N GLN A 10 23.11 -28.24 36.62
CA GLN A 10 21.67 -28.44 36.52
C GLN A 10 20.81 -27.35 35.87
N LEU A 11 20.80 -27.35 34.53
CA LEU A 11 19.57 -27.12 33.78
C LEU A 11 19.17 -28.45 33.11
N ASN A 12 18.47 -29.29 33.87
CA ASN A 12 17.91 -30.54 33.35
C ASN A 12 16.39 -30.39 33.25
N GLY A 13 15.89 -30.49 32.02
CA GLY A 13 14.58 -31.09 31.72
C GLY A 13 13.33 -30.28 32.02
N SER A 14 12.88 -29.51 31.03
CA SER A 14 11.44 -29.34 30.73
C SER A 14 11.28 -28.87 29.29
N ILE A 15 11.47 -29.79 28.35
CA ILE A 15 11.07 -29.58 26.95
C ILE A 15 9.55 -29.83 26.89
N PRO A 16 8.71 -28.83 26.58
CA PRO A 16 7.29 -29.06 26.38
C PRO A 16 7.10 -29.94 25.14
N GLN A 17 6.43 -31.07 25.30
CA GLN A 17 6.01 -31.89 24.16
C GLN A 17 5.03 -31.08 23.31
N ILE A 18 5.40 -30.81 22.07
CA ILE A 18 4.50 -30.24 21.06
C ILE A 18 3.54 -31.35 20.68
N VAL A 19 2.35 -31.35 21.29
CA VAL A 19 1.24 -32.22 20.88
C VAL A 19 0.70 -31.67 19.56
N ILE A 20 1.09 -32.30 18.45
CA ILE A 20 0.47 -32.07 17.14
C ILE A 20 -0.94 -32.65 17.23
N THR A 21 -1.92 -31.79 17.47
CA THR A 21 -3.34 -32.15 17.38
C THR A 21 -3.70 -32.27 15.89
N GLU A 22 -4.19 -33.44 15.50
CA GLU A 22 -4.70 -33.68 14.15
C GLU A 22 -5.83 -32.70 13.80
N PRO A 23 -5.94 -32.26 12.53
CA PRO A 23 -7.01 -31.37 12.10
C PRO A 23 -8.36 -32.10 12.22
N SER A 24 -9.24 -31.56 13.06
CA SER A 24 -10.61 -32.06 13.23
C SER A 24 -11.34 -32.14 11.87
N PRO A 25 -12.02 -33.26 11.57
CA PRO A 25 -12.84 -33.36 10.37
C PRO A 25 -14.02 -32.39 10.48
N MET A 26 -14.24 -31.59 9.43
CA MET A 26 -15.42 -30.75 9.29
C MET A 26 -16.67 -31.64 9.36
N ILE A 27 -17.42 -31.52 10.47
CA ILE A 27 -18.74 -32.12 10.61
C ILE A 27 -19.70 -31.31 9.77
N ASN A 28 -20.04 -31.86 8.61
CA ASN A 28 -21.10 -31.37 7.75
C ASN A 28 -22.44 -31.87 8.32
N GLY A 29 -23.35 -30.94 8.59
CA GLY A 29 -24.77 -31.22 8.82
C GLY A 29 -25.20 -31.32 10.29
N ARG A 30 -25.93 -30.30 10.75
CA ARG A 30 -26.99 -30.52 11.74
C ARG A 30 -28.14 -29.55 11.47
N GLU A 31 -29.30 -30.11 11.15
CA GLU A 31 -30.60 -29.45 11.17
C GLU A 31 -30.86 -28.89 12.57
N TYR A 32 -31.29 -27.64 12.64
CA TYR A 32 -31.77 -27.03 13.88
C TYR A 32 -33.29 -27.23 13.96
N THR A 33 -33.71 -28.21 14.75
CA THR A 33 -35.10 -28.30 15.23
C THR A 33 -35.29 -27.29 16.35
N ILE A 34 -35.97 -26.18 16.05
CA ILE A 34 -36.33 -25.15 17.03
C ILE A 34 -37.56 -25.64 17.81
N THR A 35 -37.35 -26.02 19.07
CA THR A 35 -38.41 -26.15 20.07
C THR A 35 -37.98 -25.40 21.32
N GLY A 36 -38.67 -24.31 21.63
CA GLY A 36 -38.36 -23.50 22.81
C GLY A 36 -39.20 -22.25 22.92
N ASN A 37 -40.49 -22.43 23.27
CA ASN A 37 -41.34 -21.36 23.76
C ASN A 37 -40.70 -20.74 25.02
N LYS A 38 -40.25 -19.48 24.92
CA LYS A 38 -39.96 -18.65 26.09
C LYS A 38 -40.77 -17.35 25.98
N PRO A 39 -41.57 -16.99 27.00
CA PRO A 39 -42.43 -15.81 26.95
C PRO A 39 -41.61 -14.52 27.01
N ILE A 40 -41.96 -13.61 26.11
CA ILE A 40 -41.41 -12.26 25.92
C ILE A 40 -41.83 -11.37 27.11
N PRO A 41 -40.89 -10.75 27.85
CA PRO A 41 -41.25 -9.68 28.79
C PRO A 41 -41.51 -8.37 28.03
N ALA A 42 -42.60 -7.71 28.41
CA ALA A 42 -43.10 -6.48 27.80
C ALA A 42 -42.08 -5.34 27.82
N VAL A 43 -41.82 -4.79 26.63
CA VAL A 43 -41.02 -3.58 26.42
C VAL A 43 -41.82 -2.36 26.86
N LYS A 44 -41.27 -1.62 27.82
CA LYS A 44 -41.82 -0.37 28.36
C LYS A 44 -41.32 0.79 27.51
N THR A 45 -42.19 1.34 26.67
CA THR A 45 -41.95 2.51 25.83
C THR A 45 -41.67 3.74 26.72
N THR A 46 -40.55 4.41 26.50
CA THR A 46 -40.19 5.70 27.13
C THR A 46 -39.93 6.72 26.01
N PRO A 47 -40.28 8.01 26.19
CA PRO A 47 -40.56 8.94 25.09
C PRO A 47 -39.32 9.54 24.44
N GLU A 48 -39.52 9.96 23.19
CA GLU A 48 -38.63 10.76 22.36
C GLU A 48 -38.10 12.01 23.09
N VAL A 49 -36.78 12.16 23.10
CA VAL A 49 -36.10 13.41 23.44
C VAL A 49 -35.71 14.08 22.13
N GLY A 50 -36.28 15.26 21.91
CA GLY A 50 -36.05 16.10 20.73
C GLY A 50 -34.59 16.54 20.60
N ILE A 51 -34.08 16.45 19.37
CA ILE A 51 -32.77 16.96 18.97
C ILE A 51 -32.98 18.39 18.48
N ASP A 52 -32.43 19.35 19.22
CA ASP A 52 -32.37 20.76 18.84
C ASP A 52 -31.12 20.98 17.99
N VAL A 53 -31.29 21.25 16.70
CA VAL A 53 -30.21 21.47 15.73
C VAL A 53 -29.96 22.97 15.62
N THR A 54 -28.99 23.47 16.38
CA THR A 54 -28.50 24.85 16.26
C THR A 54 -27.48 24.95 15.13
N THR A 55 -27.96 25.31 13.93
CA THR A 55 -27.13 25.79 12.81
C THR A 55 -26.52 27.14 13.15
N SER A 56 -25.19 27.25 13.11
CA SER A 56 -24.46 28.53 13.11
C SER A 56 -23.92 28.86 11.71
N PRO A 57 -23.87 30.15 11.32
CA PRO A 57 -23.66 30.57 9.94
C PRO A 57 -22.20 30.64 9.53
N ILE A 58 -22.01 30.40 8.23
CA ILE A 58 -20.82 30.58 7.41
C ILE A 58 -20.33 32.03 7.48
N GLN A 59 -19.09 32.24 7.91
CA GLN A 59 -18.37 33.50 7.68
C GLN A 59 -17.49 33.35 6.43
N ASN A 60 -17.93 34.02 5.36
CA ASN A 60 -17.10 34.40 4.22
C ASN A 60 -16.12 35.49 4.69
N GLN A 61 -14.81 35.22 4.63
CA GLN A 61 -13.80 36.27 4.62
C GLN A 61 -13.17 36.36 3.23
N SER A 62 -13.51 37.46 2.59
CA SER A 62 -12.92 38.03 1.39
C SER A 62 -11.59 38.71 1.72
N GLY A 63 -10.58 38.43 0.92
CA GLY A 63 -9.62 39.41 0.43
C GLY A 63 -8.39 39.68 1.28
N GLU A 64 -7.22 39.35 0.73
CA GLU A 64 -6.12 40.31 0.66
C GLU A 64 -5.21 39.93 -0.51
N PHE A 65 -5.15 40.82 -1.51
CA PHE A 65 -4.29 40.71 -2.68
C PHE A 65 -2.98 41.42 -2.33
N ILE A 66 -1.92 40.64 -2.10
CA ILE A 66 -0.57 41.15 -1.84
C ILE A 66 0.13 41.25 -3.20
N PRO A 67 0.55 42.45 -3.65
CA PRO A 67 1.37 42.58 -4.86
C PRO A 67 2.81 42.15 -4.57
N ASP A 68 3.36 41.34 -5.48
CA ASP A 68 4.77 40.92 -5.53
C ASP A 68 5.71 42.13 -5.65
N PRO A 69 6.78 42.21 -4.83
CA PRO A 69 7.87 43.15 -5.04
C PRO A 69 8.99 42.51 -5.89
N ASP A 70 9.34 43.21 -6.96
CA ASP A 70 10.70 43.36 -7.50
C ASP A 70 11.56 42.09 -7.67
N CYS A 71 11.45 41.45 -8.83
CA CYS A 71 12.53 40.62 -9.38
C CYS A 71 13.44 41.46 -10.30
N ASP A 72 14.23 42.34 -9.68
CA ASP A 72 15.32 43.14 -10.26
C ASP A 72 16.60 42.30 -10.44
N LEU A 73 16.53 41.18 -11.16
CA LEU A 73 17.72 40.38 -11.53
C LEU A 73 17.52 39.71 -12.90
N CYS A 74 17.16 40.52 -13.89
CA CYS A 74 17.35 40.22 -15.30
C CYS A 74 18.32 41.26 -15.87
N ASN A 75 19.63 41.01 -15.77
CA ASN A 75 20.67 41.39 -16.74
C ASN A 75 22.07 41.21 -16.12
N GLU A 76 23.06 41.12 -17.01
CA GLU A 76 24.49 40.84 -16.82
C GLU A 76 24.84 39.34 -17.00
N ASP A 77 25.74 38.93 -17.88
CA ASP A 77 26.46 39.63 -18.93
C ASP A 77 27.20 38.59 -19.79
N LYS A 78 27.47 38.97 -21.04
CA LYS A 78 28.63 38.60 -21.89
C LYS A 78 29.33 37.21 -21.78
N SER A 79 29.27 36.54 -22.93
CA SER A 79 30.30 35.73 -23.61
C SER A 79 31.77 36.00 -23.21
N PRO A 80 32.64 34.96 -23.23
CA PRO A 80 33.42 34.78 -24.46
C PRO A 80 33.50 33.33 -24.94
N SER A 81 33.30 33.21 -26.25
CA SER A 81 33.97 32.31 -27.20
C SER A 81 35.16 31.52 -26.65
N GLN A 82 35.02 30.19 -26.61
CA GLN A 82 36.15 29.26 -26.59
C GLN A 82 36.07 28.36 -27.82
N GLU A 83 36.91 28.71 -28.78
CA GLU A 83 37.28 27.93 -29.96
C GLU A 83 38.15 26.77 -29.47
N VAL A 84 37.64 25.54 -29.54
CA VAL A 84 38.41 24.32 -29.22
C VAL A 84 38.39 23.41 -30.45
N MET A 85 39.46 23.58 -31.23
CA MET A 85 40.29 22.57 -31.90
C MET A 85 39.62 21.22 -32.18
N ILE A 86 39.28 21.04 -33.47
CA ILE A 86 39.02 19.74 -34.10
C ILE A 86 40.38 19.06 -34.31
N PRO A 87 40.63 17.85 -33.77
CA PRO A 87 41.71 17.00 -34.21
C PRO A 87 41.28 16.22 -35.45
N ASP A 88 42.16 16.20 -36.43
CA ASP A 88 42.03 15.54 -37.71
C ASP A 88 41.82 14.02 -37.61
N GLU A 89 41.17 13.53 -38.66
CA GLU A 89 40.96 12.13 -39.03
C GLU A 89 42.28 11.34 -39.04
N ASP A 90 42.31 10.24 -38.27
CA ASP A 90 43.21 9.12 -38.53
C ASP A 90 42.37 7.88 -38.84
N ASP A 91 42.55 7.41 -40.07
CA ASP A 91 42.02 6.17 -40.63
C ASP A 91 42.44 4.96 -39.77
N ILE A 92 41.48 4.38 -39.05
CA ILE A 92 41.63 3.02 -38.49
C ILE A 92 40.82 2.06 -39.36
N VAL A 93 41.56 1.34 -40.20
CA VAL A 93 41.16 0.12 -40.89
C VAL A 93 40.59 -0.88 -39.87
N SER A 94 39.27 -1.01 -39.81
CA SER A 94 38.59 -2.13 -39.14
C SER A 94 38.55 -3.31 -40.09
N GLU A 95 39.57 -4.16 -39.97
CA GLU A 95 39.59 -5.51 -40.51
C GLU A 95 38.71 -6.42 -39.65
N GLY A 96 38.05 -7.37 -40.31
CA GLY A 96 36.80 -7.97 -39.87
C GLY A 96 36.83 -8.79 -38.59
N ILE A 97 35.69 -8.77 -37.89
CA ILE A 97 35.14 -9.94 -37.21
C ILE A 97 33.66 -9.97 -37.59
N ASP A 98 33.41 -10.67 -38.69
CA ASP A 98 32.11 -11.17 -39.11
C ASP A 98 31.72 -12.37 -38.21
N GLU A 99 30.42 -12.65 -38.13
CA GLU A 99 29.80 -13.82 -37.51
C GLU A 99 29.73 -13.88 -35.97
N THR A 100 28.84 -13.08 -35.36
CA THR A 100 28.06 -13.57 -34.18
C THR A 100 26.65 -12.99 -34.02
N ASP A 101 26.21 -12.08 -34.91
CA ASP A 101 24.94 -11.34 -34.73
C ASP A 101 23.65 -12.07 -35.17
N ASP A 102 23.74 -13.23 -35.81
CA ASP A 102 22.56 -13.95 -36.29
C ASP A 102 21.88 -14.86 -35.24
N VAL A 103 22.46 -14.99 -34.04
CA VAL A 103 21.87 -15.81 -32.96
C VAL A 103 20.75 -15.08 -32.20
N PHE A 104 20.69 -13.73 -32.25
CA PHE A 104 19.69 -12.96 -31.50
C PHE A 104 18.40 -12.61 -32.28
N ARG A 105 18.33 -12.87 -33.59
CA ARG A 105 17.13 -12.59 -34.40
C ARG A 105 16.00 -13.62 -34.25
N ASN A 106 16.25 -14.73 -33.56
CA ASN A 106 15.24 -15.77 -33.32
C ASN A 106 14.66 -15.75 -31.90
N LEU A 107 14.71 -14.61 -31.18
CA LEU A 107 13.87 -14.48 -29.98
C LEU A 107 12.40 -14.31 -30.38
N PRO A 108 11.49 -15.11 -29.79
CA PRO A 108 10.14 -15.31 -30.29
C PRO A 108 9.27 -14.04 -30.27
N SER A 109 8.41 -13.94 -31.30
CA SER A 109 7.35 -12.95 -31.57
C SER A 109 6.60 -12.39 -30.34
N ASN A 110 6.54 -13.12 -29.22
CA ASN A 110 5.95 -12.70 -27.94
C ASN A 110 6.54 -11.40 -27.35
N ARG A 111 7.78 -11.03 -27.66
CA ARG A 111 8.38 -9.77 -27.14
C ARG A 111 7.67 -8.52 -27.66
N SER A 112 7.08 -8.60 -28.85
CA SER A 112 6.36 -7.47 -29.48
C SER A 112 5.02 -7.18 -28.79
N VAL A 113 4.31 -8.22 -28.32
CA VAL A 113 3.01 -8.08 -27.65
C VAL A 113 3.17 -7.54 -26.24
N LEU A 114 4.16 -8.05 -25.49
CA LEU A 114 4.47 -7.58 -24.13
C LEU A 114 4.80 -6.07 -24.15
N ASN A 115 5.68 -5.63 -25.05
CA ASN A 115 6.06 -4.22 -25.16
C ASN A 115 4.87 -3.30 -25.48
N ARG A 116 3.95 -3.74 -26.35
CA ARG A 116 2.72 -2.97 -26.66
C ARG A 116 1.81 -2.86 -25.44
N CYS A 117 1.67 -3.94 -24.66
CA CYS A 117 0.89 -3.95 -23.43
C CYS A 117 1.52 -3.03 -22.37
N LEU A 118 2.85 -3.11 -22.19
CA LEU A 118 3.60 -2.25 -21.28
C LEU A 118 3.48 -0.77 -21.62
N MET A 119 3.61 -0.40 -22.90
CA MET A 119 3.41 0.99 -23.35
C MET A 119 1.98 1.47 -23.11
N SER A 120 0.98 0.61 -23.30
CA SER A 120 -0.42 0.94 -23.01
C SER A 120 -0.65 1.18 -21.50
N LEU A 121 -0.03 0.37 -20.64
CA LEU A 121 -0.10 0.55 -19.18
C LEU A 121 0.57 1.84 -18.72
N VAL A 122 1.70 2.20 -19.32
CA VAL A 122 2.40 3.46 -19.04
C VAL A 122 1.55 4.64 -19.50
N PHE A 123 0.94 4.55 -20.68
CA PHE A 123 0.03 5.59 -21.16
C PHE A 123 -1.18 5.78 -20.25
N LEU A 124 -1.76 4.69 -19.75
CA LEU A 124 -2.83 4.75 -18.75
C LEU A 124 -2.36 5.44 -17.47
N SER A 125 -1.10 5.23 -17.09
CA SER A 125 -0.53 5.78 -15.87
C SER A 125 -0.29 7.30 -15.90
N GLU A 126 -0.10 7.87 -17.09
CA GLU A 126 0.01 9.31 -17.34
C GLU A 126 -1.38 9.96 -17.53
N SER A 127 -2.44 9.17 -17.61
CA SER A 127 -3.78 9.67 -17.87
C SER A 127 -4.47 10.20 -16.61
N LYS A 128 -5.38 11.17 -16.81
CA LYS A 128 -6.32 11.67 -15.78
C LYS A 128 -7.17 10.53 -15.17
N PHE A 129 -7.30 9.40 -15.87
CA PHE A 129 -7.96 8.20 -15.33
C PHE A 129 -7.29 7.64 -14.08
N MET A 130 -5.98 7.84 -13.89
CA MET A 130 -5.31 7.41 -12.66
C MET A 130 -5.83 8.14 -11.42
N LEU A 131 -6.18 9.43 -11.52
CA LEU A 131 -6.78 10.15 -10.40
C LEU A 131 -8.13 9.54 -9.99
N LEU A 132 -8.96 9.14 -10.97
CA LEU A 132 -10.22 8.45 -10.69
C LEU A 132 -9.98 7.09 -10.02
N ILE A 133 -8.99 6.33 -10.49
CA ILE A 133 -8.62 5.05 -9.87
C ILE A 133 -8.13 5.26 -8.44
N LEU A 134 -7.31 6.29 -8.18
CA LEU A 134 -6.81 6.63 -6.85
C LEU A 134 -7.93 7.05 -5.88
N VAL A 135 -8.88 7.85 -6.35
CA VAL A 135 -10.07 8.24 -5.56
C VAL A 135 -10.93 7.02 -5.24
N LEU A 136 -11.11 6.09 -6.19
CA LEU A 136 -11.81 4.84 -5.93
C LEU A 136 -11.04 3.95 -4.94
N LEU A 137 -9.70 3.93 -5.05
CA LEU A 137 -8.82 3.21 -4.13
C LEU A 137 -8.87 3.75 -2.70
N LEU A 138 -9.17 5.04 -2.52
CA LEU A 138 -9.33 5.67 -1.20
C LEU A 138 -10.47 5.04 -0.39
N GLY A 139 -11.45 4.42 -1.06
CA GLY A 139 -12.52 3.68 -0.38
C GLY A 139 -12.00 2.49 0.43
N ILE A 140 -10.93 1.84 -0.01
CA ILE A 140 -10.34 0.67 0.66
C ILE A 140 -9.84 1.04 2.07
N PRO A 141 -8.87 1.96 2.25
CA PRO A 141 -8.37 2.31 3.58
C PRO A 141 -9.42 3.03 4.44
N LEU A 142 -10.34 3.81 3.86
CA LEU A 142 -11.44 4.41 4.61
C LEU A 142 -12.36 3.34 5.20
N SER A 143 -12.73 2.32 4.39
CA SER A 143 -13.55 1.21 4.87
C SER A 143 -12.81 0.36 5.92
N ALA A 144 -11.50 0.15 5.75
CA ALA A 144 -10.66 -0.55 6.73
C ALA A 144 -10.58 0.21 8.06
N GLY A 145 -10.35 1.53 8.00
CA GLY A 145 -10.34 2.40 9.17
C GLY A 145 -11.68 2.40 9.90
N PHE A 146 -12.78 2.53 9.17
CA PHE A 146 -14.13 2.50 9.75
C PHE A 146 -14.44 1.15 10.42
N MET A 147 -14.12 0.04 9.76
CA MET A 147 -14.33 -1.30 10.33
C MET A 147 -13.43 -1.56 11.53
N GLY A 148 -12.15 -1.14 11.49
CA GLY A 148 -11.24 -1.24 12.63
C GLY A 148 -11.75 -0.48 13.84
N ALA A 149 -12.19 0.77 13.65
CA ALA A 149 -12.76 1.60 14.71
C ALA A 149 -14.06 0.99 15.29
N LYS A 150 -14.95 0.50 14.43
CA LYS A 150 -16.25 -0.05 14.83
C LYS A 150 -16.13 -1.32 15.70
N TYR A 151 -15.12 -2.14 15.44
CA TYR A 151 -14.96 -3.46 16.08
C TYR A 151 -13.79 -3.52 17.08
N MET A 152 -13.22 -2.37 17.47
CA MET A 152 -12.06 -2.29 18.36
C MET A 152 -12.27 -3.02 19.69
N ASP A 153 -13.45 -2.90 20.28
CA ASP A 153 -13.77 -3.51 21.58
C ASP A 153 -14.48 -4.88 21.48
N GLN A 154 -14.72 -5.39 20.26
CA GLN A 154 -15.60 -6.56 20.04
C GLN A 154 -14.85 -7.87 19.71
N CYS A 155 -13.53 -7.84 19.54
CA CYS A 155 -12.73 -9.03 19.20
C CYS A 155 -11.69 -9.30 20.29
N VAL A 156 -12.02 -10.20 21.22
CA VAL A 156 -11.17 -10.54 22.38
C VAL A 156 -9.96 -11.39 21.95
N LEU A 157 -10.12 -12.18 20.90
CA LEU A 157 -9.08 -13.10 20.39
C LEU A 157 -7.77 -12.37 20.02
N SER A 158 -7.88 -11.16 19.46
CA SER A 158 -6.75 -10.35 19.02
C SER A 158 -7.12 -8.88 19.12
N PRO A 159 -6.88 -8.21 20.26
CA PRO A 159 -7.13 -6.77 20.39
C PRO A 159 -6.20 -5.93 19.49
N GLU A 160 -5.06 -6.51 19.07
CA GLU A 160 -4.08 -5.86 18.22
C GLU A 160 -4.54 -5.72 16.77
N THR A 161 -5.27 -6.70 16.24
CA THR A 161 -5.71 -6.71 14.83
C THR A 161 -6.65 -5.54 14.47
N PRO A 162 -7.73 -5.23 15.21
CA PRO A 162 -8.58 -4.08 14.88
C PRO A 162 -7.83 -2.75 15.03
N MET A 163 -6.92 -2.64 16.00
CA MET A 163 -6.06 -1.47 16.16
C MET A 163 -5.11 -1.31 14.97
N PHE A 164 -4.50 -2.40 14.52
CA PHE A 164 -3.64 -2.40 13.34
C PHE A 164 -4.42 -2.02 12.07
N LEU A 165 -5.62 -2.59 11.87
CA LEU A 165 -6.48 -2.27 10.73
C LEU A 165 -6.91 -0.80 10.73
N PHE A 166 -7.19 -0.24 11.90
CA PHE A 166 -7.51 1.18 12.07
C PHE A 166 -6.32 2.08 11.69
N MET A 167 -5.14 1.80 12.26
CA MET A 167 -3.92 2.57 11.97
C MET A 167 -3.52 2.47 10.51
N LEU A 168 -3.64 1.28 9.91
CA LEU A 168 -3.38 1.06 8.50
C LEU A 168 -4.38 1.82 7.62
N GLY A 169 -5.66 1.88 8.02
CA GLY A 169 -6.68 2.68 7.34
C GLY A 169 -6.34 4.17 7.33
N ILE A 170 -5.94 4.73 8.47
CA ILE A 170 -5.53 6.14 8.56
C ILE A 170 -4.26 6.40 7.74
N ALA A 171 -3.21 5.60 7.95
CA ALA A 171 -1.94 5.76 7.25
C ALA A 171 -2.12 5.62 5.72
N GLY A 172 -2.87 4.62 5.27
CA GLY A 172 -3.17 4.41 3.85
C GLY A 172 -3.98 5.57 3.25
N THR A 173 -4.93 6.12 4.00
CA THR A 173 -5.70 7.30 3.58
C THR A 173 -4.79 8.51 3.38
N ILE A 174 -3.89 8.79 4.34
CA ILE A 174 -2.92 9.89 4.25
C ILE A 174 -2.02 9.70 3.03
N VAL A 175 -1.45 8.50 2.84
CA VAL A 175 -0.56 8.20 1.71
C VAL A 175 -1.27 8.41 0.37
N ILE A 176 -2.51 7.95 0.22
CA ILE A 176 -3.27 8.13 -1.03
C ILE A 176 -3.61 9.61 -1.26
N ILE A 177 -4.01 10.35 -0.22
CA ILE A 177 -4.27 11.80 -0.34
C ILE A 177 -3.00 12.54 -0.74
N CYS A 178 -1.88 12.29 -0.06
CA CYS A 178 -0.58 12.86 -0.43
C CYS A 178 -0.24 12.56 -1.90
N ARG A 179 -0.46 11.33 -2.36
CA ARG A 179 -0.22 10.95 -3.76
C ARG A 179 -1.13 11.68 -4.74
N ILE A 180 -2.42 11.86 -4.42
CA ILE A 180 -3.36 12.64 -5.23
C ILE A 180 -2.89 14.09 -5.32
N LEU A 181 -2.47 14.69 -4.20
CA LEU A 181 -1.96 16.05 -4.15
C LEU A 181 -0.69 16.20 -5.00
N LEU A 182 0.26 15.26 -4.89
CA LEU A 182 1.49 15.26 -5.68
C LEU A 182 1.22 15.14 -7.19
N ILE A 183 0.31 14.26 -7.60
CA ILE A 183 -0.09 14.15 -9.01
C ILE A 183 -0.77 15.44 -9.49
N THR A 184 -1.62 16.03 -8.66
CA THR A 184 -2.30 17.29 -8.98
C THR A 184 -1.29 18.44 -9.10
N GLN A 185 -0.30 18.52 -8.21
CA GLN A 185 0.79 19.48 -8.28
C GLN A 185 1.65 19.27 -9.53
N LYS A 186 1.98 18.02 -9.91
CA LYS A 186 2.72 17.71 -11.14
C LYS A 186 2.01 18.26 -12.38
N ILE A 187 0.69 18.21 -12.41
CA ILE A 187 -0.11 18.74 -13.53
C ILE A 187 -0.05 20.28 -13.59
N ILE A 188 0.10 20.96 -12.45
CA ILE A 188 0.08 22.43 -12.35
C ILE A 188 1.49 23.02 -12.50
N LEU A 189 2.51 22.43 -11.86
CA LEU A 189 3.91 22.88 -11.87
C LEU A 189 4.83 21.78 -12.41
N PRO A 190 5.27 21.84 -13.69
CA PRO A 190 6.07 20.79 -14.31
C PRO A 190 7.56 20.79 -13.90
N ARG A 191 7.95 21.46 -12.82
CA ARG A 191 9.36 21.69 -12.49
C ARG A 191 9.90 20.70 -11.45
N HIS A 192 11.14 20.29 -11.70
CA HIS A 192 12.17 19.74 -10.80
C HIS A 192 12.37 18.23 -10.64
N SER A 193 13.66 17.87 -10.63
CA SER A 193 14.32 16.56 -10.52
C SER A 193 14.00 15.71 -9.29
N GLU A 194 13.24 16.22 -8.30
CA GLU A 194 12.97 15.54 -7.03
C GLU A 194 11.97 14.36 -7.16
N TRP A 195 11.30 14.23 -8.30
CA TRP A 195 10.33 13.16 -8.56
C TRP A 195 10.94 11.76 -8.50
N GLN A 196 12.23 11.61 -8.81
CA GLN A 196 12.91 10.30 -8.79
C GLN A 196 13.02 9.76 -7.35
N LEU A 197 13.47 10.59 -6.40
CA LEU A 197 13.58 10.18 -4.99
C LEU A 197 12.21 9.81 -4.41
N LEU A 198 11.19 10.62 -4.69
CA LEU A 198 9.83 10.37 -4.24
C LEU A 198 9.27 9.06 -4.80
N SER A 199 9.55 8.75 -6.08
CA SER A 199 9.16 7.48 -6.70
C SER A 199 9.82 6.29 -6.01
N VAL A 200 11.11 6.37 -5.67
CA VAL A 200 11.82 5.30 -4.96
C VAL A 200 11.24 5.10 -3.55
N ILE A 201 11.02 6.18 -2.80
CA ILE A 201 10.42 6.13 -1.46
C ILE A 201 9.04 5.48 -1.51
N MET A 202 8.22 5.82 -2.51
CA MET A 202 6.90 5.22 -2.70
C MET A 202 6.97 3.72 -2.99
N VAL A 203 7.88 3.28 -3.86
CA VAL A 203 8.08 1.85 -4.15
C VAL A 203 8.49 1.09 -2.90
N VAL A 204 9.47 1.60 -2.14
CA VAL A 204 9.91 1.01 -0.88
C VAL A 204 8.77 0.96 0.14
N GLY A 205 7.99 2.05 0.24
CA GLY A 205 6.82 2.12 1.12
C GLY A 205 5.75 1.08 0.76
N ILE A 206 5.44 0.90 -0.52
CA ILE A 206 4.48 -0.13 -0.98
C ILE A 206 4.99 -1.54 -0.63
N ILE A 207 6.28 -1.82 -0.86
CA ILE A 207 6.88 -3.11 -0.50
C ILE A 207 6.76 -3.36 1.01
N ALA A 208 7.09 -2.36 1.84
CA ALA A 208 6.97 -2.46 3.29
C ALA A 208 5.52 -2.75 3.72
N ILE A 209 4.54 -2.06 3.13
CA ILE A 209 3.11 -2.29 3.42
C ILE A 209 2.68 -3.70 3.00
N VAL A 210 3.10 -4.20 1.83
CA VAL A 210 2.79 -5.57 1.39
C VAL A 210 3.38 -6.59 2.35
N VAL A 211 4.62 -6.42 2.79
CA VAL A 211 5.25 -7.31 3.78
C VAL A 211 4.51 -7.25 5.11
N CYS A 212 4.12 -6.07 5.60
CA CYS A 212 3.35 -5.93 6.82
C CYS A 212 1.98 -6.63 6.71
N LEU A 213 1.24 -6.40 5.61
CA LEU A 213 -0.08 -7.02 5.38
C LEU A 213 0.01 -8.54 5.32
N THR A 214 0.99 -9.08 4.59
CA THR A 214 1.19 -10.53 4.47
C THR A 214 1.59 -11.16 5.81
N THR A 215 2.41 -10.47 6.61
CA THR A 215 2.80 -10.93 7.96
C THR A 215 1.61 -10.95 8.90
N GLU A 216 0.76 -9.90 8.89
CA GLU A 216 -0.42 -9.82 9.74
C GLU A 216 -1.47 -10.86 9.33
N MET A 217 -1.71 -11.05 8.01
CA MET A 217 -2.54 -12.15 7.51
C MET A 217 -2.04 -13.50 8.02
N PHE A 218 -0.73 -13.76 7.92
CA PHE A 218 -0.18 -15.04 8.36
C PHE A 218 -0.37 -15.25 9.87
N ALA A 219 -0.22 -14.22 10.68
CA ALA A 219 -0.44 -14.31 12.13
C ALA A 219 -1.93 -14.54 12.46
N PHE A 220 -2.83 -13.79 11.82
CA PHE A 220 -4.26 -13.80 12.11
C PHE A 220 -4.96 -15.09 11.65
N PHE A 221 -4.64 -15.60 10.44
CA PHE A 221 -5.34 -16.76 9.88
C PHE A 221 -4.86 -18.12 10.39
N ARG A 222 -3.82 -18.16 11.23
CA ARG A 222 -3.39 -19.40 11.88
C ARG A 222 -4.32 -19.85 13.01
N LYS A 223 -5.13 -18.95 13.55
CA LYS A 223 -6.10 -19.24 14.62
C LYS A 223 -7.51 -19.08 14.07
N ALA A 224 -8.29 -20.17 14.03
CA ALA A 224 -9.70 -20.10 13.69
C ALA A 224 -10.46 -19.42 14.84
N PRO A 225 -11.20 -18.32 14.60
CA PRO A 225 -11.99 -17.68 15.65
C PRO A 225 -13.22 -18.51 15.98
N SER A 226 -13.69 -18.40 17.22
CA SER A 226 -15.03 -18.80 17.59
C SER A 226 -16.01 -17.68 17.28
N PHE A 227 -17.24 -18.05 16.89
CA PHE A 227 -18.32 -17.10 16.65
C PHE A 227 -19.35 -17.11 17.79
N GLU A 228 -19.08 -17.86 18.86
CA GLU A 228 -19.92 -17.89 20.06
C GLU A 228 -19.49 -16.78 21.02
N PRO A 229 -20.40 -15.90 21.47
CA PRO A 229 -20.06 -14.71 22.25
C PRO A 229 -19.49 -15.00 23.64
N GLU A 230 -19.63 -16.23 24.13
CA GLU A 230 -19.12 -16.67 25.44
C GLU A 230 -17.69 -17.22 25.38
N ASP A 231 -17.14 -17.39 24.18
CA ASP A 231 -15.82 -17.97 23.97
C ASP A 231 -14.70 -16.92 24.11
N ILE A 232 -13.58 -17.30 24.74
CA ILE A 232 -12.36 -16.47 24.83
C ILE A 232 -11.78 -16.14 23.45
N SER A 233 -12.11 -16.96 22.45
CA SER A 233 -11.70 -16.80 21.06
C SER A 233 -12.75 -16.12 20.18
N TYR A 234 -13.75 -15.47 20.80
CA TYR A 234 -14.81 -14.78 20.10
C TYR A 234 -14.26 -13.64 19.23
N CYS A 235 -14.70 -13.64 17.97
CA CYS A 235 -14.57 -12.50 17.09
C CYS A 235 -15.82 -12.39 16.20
N HIS A 236 -16.27 -11.16 15.94
CA HIS A 236 -17.49 -10.95 15.16
C HIS A 236 -17.31 -11.45 13.72
N LYS A 237 -18.21 -12.34 13.26
CA LYS A 237 -18.14 -12.99 11.94
C LYS A 237 -17.98 -12.00 10.78
N THR A 238 -18.69 -10.87 10.85
CA THR A 238 -18.63 -9.84 9.81
C THR A 238 -17.25 -9.19 9.74
N PHE A 239 -16.62 -8.92 10.89
CA PHE A 239 -15.29 -8.34 10.94
C PHE A 239 -14.25 -9.31 10.37
N TYR A 240 -14.29 -10.57 10.79
CA TYR A 240 -13.37 -11.59 10.30
C TYR A 240 -13.42 -11.75 8.77
N ILE A 241 -14.63 -11.89 8.21
CA ILE A 241 -14.82 -12.03 6.76
C ILE A 241 -14.36 -10.76 6.02
N PHE A 242 -14.68 -9.58 6.55
CA PHE A 242 -14.25 -8.32 5.97
C PHE A 242 -12.71 -8.20 5.93
N THR A 243 -12.04 -8.43 7.06
CA THR A 243 -10.58 -8.34 7.18
C THR A 243 -9.88 -9.35 6.26
N TYR A 244 -10.44 -10.56 6.13
CA TYR A 244 -9.93 -11.56 5.18
C TYR A 244 -9.95 -11.05 3.73
N TRP A 245 -11.12 -10.60 3.25
CA TRP A 245 -11.25 -10.16 1.87
C TRP A 245 -10.50 -8.86 1.59
N ILE A 246 -10.55 -7.88 2.50
CA ILE A 246 -9.89 -6.59 2.30
C ILE A 246 -8.37 -6.74 2.25
N ASN A 247 -7.79 -7.64 3.06
CA ASN A 247 -6.35 -7.89 3.04
C ASN A 247 -5.92 -8.54 1.71
N TRP A 248 -6.66 -9.53 1.21
CA TRP A 248 -6.40 -10.13 -0.11
C TRP A 248 -6.51 -9.12 -1.25
N ILE A 249 -7.60 -8.35 -1.28
CA ILE A 249 -7.82 -7.30 -2.28
C ILE A 249 -6.70 -6.26 -2.20
N SER A 250 -6.30 -5.84 -1.00
CA SER A 250 -5.24 -4.86 -0.79
C SER A 250 -3.89 -5.37 -1.28
N VAL A 251 -3.53 -6.63 -0.98
CA VAL A 251 -2.29 -7.24 -1.49
C VAL A 251 -2.28 -7.29 -3.01
N ILE A 252 -3.38 -7.73 -3.65
CA ILE A 252 -3.48 -7.78 -5.12
C ILE A 252 -3.35 -6.37 -5.72
N VAL A 253 -4.09 -5.40 -5.19
CA VAL A 253 -4.07 -4.01 -5.66
C VAL A 253 -2.69 -3.39 -5.50
N LEU A 254 -2.06 -3.54 -4.33
CA LEU A 254 -0.71 -3.02 -4.07
C LEU A 254 0.34 -3.70 -4.95
N THR A 255 0.21 -5.00 -5.21
CA THR A 255 1.12 -5.72 -6.12
C THR A 255 1.00 -5.19 -7.55
N VAL A 256 -0.22 -4.98 -8.04
CA VAL A 256 -0.44 -4.38 -9.36
C VAL A 256 0.14 -2.97 -9.43
N LEU A 257 -0.09 -2.14 -8.41
CA LEU A 257 0.49 -0.80 -8.33
C LEU A 257 2.03 -0.82 -8.31
N LEU A 258 2.62 -1.74 -7.56
CA LEU A 258 4.06 -1.94 -7.49
C LEU A 258 4.64 -2.28 -8.87
N ILE A 259 4.02 -3.22 -9.57
CA ILE A 259 4.42 -3.60 -10.92
C ILE A 259 4.36 -2.39 -11.85
N LEU A 260 3.27 -1.60 -11.81
CA LEU A 260 3.15 -0.38 -12.62
C LEU A 260 4.26 0.64 -12.33
N GLU A 261 4.62 0.86 -11.05
CA GLU A 261 5.70 1.78 -10.69
C GLU A 261 7.09 1.28 -11.11
N VAL A 262 7.36 -0.02 -10.95
CA VAL A 262 8.62 -0.63 -11.40
C VAL A 262 8.76 -0.56 -12.93
N LEU A 263 7.66 -0.77 -13.67
CA LEU A 263 7.63 -0.66 -15.12
C LEU A 263 7.91 0.77 -15.60
N LYS A 264 7.30 1.78 -14.96
CA LYS A 264 7.60 3.19 -15.24
C LYS A 264 9.08 3.50 -15.05
N CYS A 265 9.65 3.08 -13.92
CA CYS A 265 11.06 3.29 -13.61
C CYS A 265 11.97 2.63 -14.66
N SER A 266 11.64 1.39 -15.04
CA SER A 266 12.39 0.62 -16.06
C SER A 266 12.37 1.28 -17.44
N ILE A 267 11.27 1.92 -17.81
CA ILE A 267 11.15 2.62 -19.10
C ILE A 267 11.87 3.96 -19.05
N SER A 268 11.72 4.72 -17.97
CA SER A 268 12.42 5.99 -17.77
C SER A 268 13.94 5.82 -17.89
N SER A 269 14.49 4.78 -17.25
CA SER A 269 15.93 4.48 -17.31
C SER A 269 16.42 4.09 -18.70
N ARG A 270 15.58 3.50 -19.56
CA ARG A 270 15.95 3.16 -20.94
C ARG A 270 16.01 4.37 -21.86
N VAL A 271 15.17 5.38 -21.63
CA VAL A 271 15.11 6.58 -22.49
C VAL A 271 16.36 7.44 -22.31
N GLU A 272 16.96 7.47 -21.11
CA GLU A 272 18.18 8.25 -20.83
C GLU A 272 19.46 7.65 -21.46
N LEU A 273 19.42 6.38 -21.90
CA LEU A 273 20.58 5.67 -22.46
C LEU A 273 20.69 5.77 -23.99
N VAL A 274 19.78 6.49 -24.66
CA VAL A 274 19.83 6.72 -26.11
C VAL A 274 20.31 8.16 -26.34
N PRO A 275 21.62 8.37 -26.57
CA PRO A 275 22.18 9.69 -26.90
C PRO A 275 21.74 10.20 -28.27
#